data_AF-A0A2C8F8W2-F1
#
_entry.id   AF-A0A2C8F8W2-F1
#
_cell.length_a   1.000
_cell.length_b   1.000
_cell.length_c   1.000
_cell.angle_alpha   90.00
_cell.angle_beta   90.00
_cell.angle_gamma   90.00
#
_symmetry.space_group_name_H-M   'P 1'
#
loop_
_entity.id
_entity.type
_entity.pdbx_description
1 polymer ?
#
loop_
_entity_poly.entity_id
_entity_poly.type
_entity_poly.pdbx_seq_one_letter_code
_entity_poly.pdbx_strand_id
1 'polypeptide(L)'
;MLDVEYLERVAHYFESGDCKFEFEHGEEERRLLILDFLERLMELGEQADELATKLIFKDAYASLITSEGVAQAEADEAAQESED
;
A
#
# COMPACT_ATOMS: atom_id res chain seq x y z
N MET A 1 -9.17 -0.59 15.52
CA MET A 1 -8.22 -0.29 14.43
C MET A 1 -6.88 -0.01 15.07
N LEU A 2 -5.75 -0.23 14.38
CA LEU A 2 -4.46 0.26 14.86
C LEU A 2 -4.49 1.79 15.02
N ASP A 3 -3.54 2.35 15.75
CA ASP A 3 -3.48 3.78 16.07
C ASP A 3 -3.23 4.63 14.80
N VAL A 4 -4.30 5.21 14.27
CA VAL A 4 -4.25 6.08 13.08
C VAL A 4 -3.55 7.40 13.38
N GLU A 5 -3.68 7.92 14.60
CA GLU A 5 -3.04 9.18 15.00
C GLU A 5 -1.52 9.04 14.98
N TYR A 6 -0.98 7.84 15.25
CA TYR A 6 0.46 7.60 15.09
C TYR A 6 0.90 7.69 13.62
N LEU A 7 0.12 7.16 12.69
CA LEU A 7 0.43 7.27 11.25
C LEU A 7 0.38 8.72 10.78
N GLU A 8 -0.57 9.51 11.28
CA GLU A 8 -0.62 10.96 11.01
C GLU A 8 0.60 11.70 11.55
N ARG A 9 1.10 11.33 12.74
CA ARG A 9 2.35 11.89 13.27
C ARG A 9 3.56 11.53 12.42
N VAL A 10 3.62 10.29 11.92
CA VAL A 10 4.69 9.85 11.00
C VAL A 10 4.62 10.64 9.69
N ALA A 11 3.44 10.80 9.10
CA ALA A 11 3.26 11.60 7.90
C ALA A 11 3.68 13.06 8.13
N HIS A 12 3.26 13.66 9.26
CA HIS A 12 3.66 15.01 9.62
C HIS A 12 5.18 15.16 9.77
N TYR A 13 5.85 14.19 10.40
CA TYR A 13 7.32 14.18 10.56
C TYR A 13 8.06 14.21 9.21
N PHE A 14 7.48 13.62 8.17
CA PHE A 14 8.03 13.66 6.81
C PHE A 14 7.77 15.00 6.11
N GLU A 15 6.56 15.54 6.24
CA GLU A 15 6.12 16.74 5.54
C GLU A 15 6.63 18.04 6.20
N SER A 16 6.82 18.06 7.52
CA SER A 16 7.24 19.23 8.28
C SER A 16 8.68 19.67 7.97
N GLY A 17 9.47 18.76 7.41
CA GLY A 17 10.92 18.93 7.22
C GLY A 17 11.75 18.56 8.44
N ASP A 18 11.13 18.17 9.56
CA ASP A 18 11.83 17.76 10.78
C ASP A 18 12.71 16.54 10.51
N CYS A 19 12.21 15.54 9.78
CA CYS A 19 13.00 14.36 9.42
C CYS A 19 14.26 14.73 8.64
N LYS A 20 14.16 15.66 7.70
CA LYS A 20 15.30 16.15 6.93
C LYS A 20 16.27 16.91 7.82
N PHE A 21 15.75 17.81 8.66
CA PHE A 21 16.56 18.61 9.57
C PHE A 21 17.36 17.73 10.53
N GLU A 22 16.71 16.75 11.16
CA GLU A 22 17.37 15.80 12.07
C GLU A 22 18.41 14.94 11.35
N PHE A 23 18.15 14.54 10.10
CA PHE A 23 19.12 13.80 9.31
C PHE A 23 20.35 14.65 8.95
N GLU A 24 20.16 15.90 8.57
CA GLU A 24 21.27 16.79 8.17
C GLU A 24 22.13 17.25 9.36
N HIS A 25 21.53 17.39 10.55
CA HIS A 25 22.20 17.96 11.73
C HIS A 25 22.47 16.93 12.85
N GLY A 26 21.96 15.71 12.72
CA GLY A 26 22.18 14.63 13.66
C GLY A 26 23.56 13.99 13.52
N GLU A 27 24.03 13.40 14.62
CA GLU A 27 25.22 12.54 14.61
C GLU A 27 24.99 11.28 13.75
N GLU A 28 26.06 10.59 13.38
CA GLU A 28 26.00 9.44 12.48
C GLU A 28 25.01 8.36 12.94
N GLU A 29 25.02 8.03 14.23
CA GLU A 29 24.09 7.07 14.82
C GLU A 29 22.62 7.49 14.60
N ARG A 30 22.30 8.77 14.79
CA ARG A 30 20.93 9.29 14.56
C ARG A 30 20.54 9.20 13.10
N ARG A 31 21.47 9.48 12.18
CA ARG A 31 21.21 9.35 10.74
C ARG A 31 20.90 7.91 10.34
N LEU A 32 21.66 6.95 10.86
CA LEU A 32 21.41 5.52 10.60
C LEU A 32 20.05 5.09 11.14
N LEU A 33 19.70 5.49 12.36
CA LEU A 33 18.38 5.17 12.94
C LEU A 33 17.22 5.74 12.11
N ILE A 34 17.37 6.95 11.54
CA ILE A 34 16.36 7.53 10.65
C ILE A 34 16.23 6.68 9.38
N LEU A 35 17.34 6.25 8.78
CA LEU A 35 17.31 5.40 7.58
C LEU A 35 16.64 4.05 7.86
N ASP A 36 17.01 3.39 8.95
CA ASP A 36 16.42 2.11 9.37
C ASP A 36 14.91 2.24 9.59
N PHE A 37 14.47 3.36 10.19
CA PHE A 37 13.05 3.63 10.39
C PHE A 37 12.29 3.82 9.07
N LEU A 38 12.88 4.56 8.13
CA LEU A 38 12.29 4.78 6.80
C LEU A 38 12.22 3.47 6.00
N GLU A 39 13.28 2.67 6.01
CA GLU A 39 13.31 1.34 5.37
C GLU A 39 12.19 0.45 5.92
N ARG A 40 12.03 0.41 7.25
CA ARG A 40 10.98 -0.40 7.87
C ARG A 40 9.57 0.04 7.45
N LEU A 41 9.35 1.34 7.26
CA LEU A 41 8.06 1.85 6.78
C LEU A 41 7.81 1.53 5.30
N MET A 42 8.85 1.55 4.47
CA MET A 42 8.76 1.12 3.08
C MET A 42 8.37 -0.35 2.97
N GLU A 43 9.02 -1.24 3.72
CA GLU A 43 8.66 -2.66 3.78
C GLU A 43 7.20 -2.85 4.23
N LEU A 44 6.76 -2.09 5.23
CA LEU A 44 5.38 -2.16 5.73
C LEU A 44 4.37 -1.68 4.67
N GLY A 45 4.73 -0.64 3.91
CA GLY A 45 3.94 -0.16 2.78
C GLY A 45 3.76 -1.22 1.70
N GLU A 46 4.83 -1.93 1.34
CA GLU A 46 4.77 -3.04 0.37
C GLU A 46 3.89 -4.18 0.88
N GLN A 47 4.01 -4.56 2.16
CA GLN A 47 3.14 -5.56 2.77
C GLN A 47 1.67 -5.13 2.77
N ALA A 48 1.40 -3.85 3.03
CA ALA A 48 0.05 -3.30 3.01
C ALA A 48 -0.54 -3.31 1.59
N ASP A 49 0.25 -2.97 0.57
CA ASP A 49 -0.17 -3.01 -0.83
C ASP A 49 -0.46 -4.44 -1.30
N GLU A 50 0.42 -5.40 -0.99
CA GLU A 50 0.20 -6.82 -1.31
C GLU A 50 -1.09 -7.33 -0.64
N LEU A 51 -1.30 -6.98 0.64
CA LEU A 51 -2.50 -7.34 1.36
C LEU A 51 -3.75 -6.68 0.77
N ALA A 52 -3.69 -5.39 0.43
CA ALA A 52 -4.79 -4.66 -0.19
C ALA A 52 -5.17 -5.29 -1.54
N THR A 53 -4.17 -5.59 -2.38
CA THR A 53 -4.34 -6.31 -3.64
C THR A 53 -5.04 -7.64 -3.42
N LYS A 54 -4.54 -8.47 -2.48
CA LYS A 54 -5.18 -9.75 -2.16
C LYS A 54 -6.61 -9.56 -1.68
N LEU A 55 -6.90 -8.57 -0.84
CA LEU A 55 -8.25 -8.33 -0.32
C LEU A 55 -9.22 -7.87 -1.40
N ILE A 56 -8.81 -6.96 -2.28
CA ILE A 56 -9.62 -6.45 -3.39
C ILE A 56 -9.90 -7.56 -4.41
N PHE A 57 -8.88 -8.34 -4.76
CA PHE A 57 -8.99 -9.35 -5.80
C PHE A 57 -9.39 -10.74 -5.28
N LYS A 58 -9.57 -10.95 -3.98
CA LYS A 58 -9.97 -12.26 -3.43
C LYS A 58 -11.29 -12.75 -4.03
N ASP A 59 -12.27 -11.87 -4.20
CA ASP A 59 -13.57 -12.22 -4.78
C ASP A 59 -13.51 -12.31 -6.31
N ALA A 60 -12.71 -11.48 -6.97
CA ALA A 60 -12.47 -11.54 -8.41
C ALA A 60 -11.71 -12.79 -8.85
N TYR A 61 -10.73 -13.24 -8.06
CA TYR A 61 -10.02 -14.50 -8.31
C TYR A 61 -10.91 -15.70 -7.97
N ALA A 62 -11.72 -15.62 -6.91
CA ALA A 62 -12.64 -16.68 -6.51
C ALA A 62 -13.75 -16.92 -7.54
N SER A 63 -14.24 -15.87 -8.21
CA SER A 63 -15.16 -16.04 -9.34
C SER A 63 -14.43 -16.66 -10.54
N LEU A 64 -13.27 -16.14 -10.95
CA LEU A 64 -12.53 -16.58 -12.14
C LEU A 64 -11.95 -18.00 -12.07
N ILE A 65 -11.79 -18.60 -10.90
CA ILE A 65 -11.39 -20.02 -10.77
C ILE A 65 -12.56 -21.01 -10.87
N THR A 66 -13.80 -20.50 -10.93
CA THR A 66 -14.98 -21.31 -11.20
C THR A 66 -15.39 -21.17 -12.66
N SER A 67 -15.86 -22.25 -13.29
CA SER A 67 -16.34 -22.19 -14.67
C SER A 67 -17.49 -21.20 -14.86
N GLU A 68 -18.29 -20.97 -13.81
CA GLU A 68 -19.37 -19.97 -13.81
C GLU A 68 -18.83 -18.54 -13.77
N GLY A 69 -17.79 -18.25 -12.98
CA GLY A 69 -17.22 -16.90 -12.95
C GLY A 69 -16.33 -16.57 -14.14
N VAL A 70 -15.75 -17.56 -14.82
CA VAL A 70 -15.14 -17.35 -16.16
C VAL A 70 -16.22 -16.96 -17.17
N ALA A 71 -17.33 -17.70 -17.22
CA ALA A 71 -18.43 -17.41 -18.15
C ALA A 71 -19.09 -16.05 -17.88
N GLN A 72 -19.19 -15.63 -16.61
CA GLN A 72 -19.70 -14.32 -16.25
C GLN A 72 -18.74 -13.19 -16.66
N ALA A 73 -17.43 -13.36 -16.47
CA ALA A 73 -16.44 -12.37 -16.88
C ALA A 73 -16.41 -12.17 -18.40
N GLU A 74 -16.48 -13.26 -19.19
CA GLU A 74 -16.57 -13.20 -20.65
C GLU A 74 -17.86 -12.50 -21.12
N ALA A 75 -18.97 -12.68 -20.40
CA ALA A 75 -20.24 -12.02 -20.72
C ALA A 75 -20.20 -10.51 -20.40
N ASP A 76 -19.57 -10.11 -19.30
CA ASP A 76 -19.43 -8.71 -18.91
C ASP A 76 -18.47 -7.95 -19.86
N GLU A 77 -17.41 -8.60 -20.34
CA GLU A 77 -16.46 -8.07 -21.33
C GLU A 77 -17.14 -7.89 -22.71
N ALA A 78 -17.91 -8.88 -23.16
CA ALA A 78 -18.67 -8.79 -24.41
C ALA A 78 -19.78 -7.71 -24.38
N ALA A 79 -20.35 -7.44 -23.21
CA ALA A 79 -21.32 -6.37 -23.03
C ALA A 79 -20.64 -4.99 -23.15
N GLN A 80 -19.44 -4.82 -22.59
CA GLN A 80 -18.67 -3.57 -22.66
C GLN A 80 -18.20 -3.25 -24.09
N GLU A 81 -17.81 -4.25 -24.89
CA GLU A 81 -17.41 -4.05 -26.30
C GLU A 81 -18.59 -3.71 -27.23
N SER A 82 -19.83 -3.93 -26.78
CA SER A 82 -21.05 -3.63 -27.57
C SER A 82 -21.61 -2.22 -27.33
N GLU A 83 -21.05 -1.49 -26.37
CA GLU A 83 -21.46 -0.12 -26.00
C GLU A 83 -20.54 0.99 -26.57
N ASP A 84 -19.45 0.64 -27.26
CA ASP A 84 -18.61 1.53 -28.09
C ASP A 84 -18.91 1.39 -29.61
#